data_AF-A0AA47NR05-F1
#
_entry.id   AF-A0AA47NR05-F1
#
_cell.length_a   1.000
_cell.length_b   1.000
_cell.length_c   1.000
_cell.angle_alpha   90.00
_cell.angle_beta   90.00
_cell.angle_gamma   90.00
#
_symmetry.space_group_name_H-M   'P 1'
#
loop_
_entity.id
_entity.type
_entity.pdbx_description
1 polymer ?
#
loop_
_entity_poly.entity_id
_entity_poly.type
_entity_poly.pdbx_seq_one_letter_code
_entity_poly.pdbx_strand_id
1 'polypeptide(L)'
;MEIRRRLLLLFFSAVFPKTLSQSPTYLVTAPRFLRLDAVETVLVQLFGYTGEVEVYVTLKSSMALNSVRYTEEKLTLNQNNNYQAAAKVQVIPKDLVKGDTHVIMLVQGPGINDFRLMDISRSNGFMVIQTDKPLYTPEQSVKVRVYSLNQELRPANRKVFLTFKDPDGEKVDILELIDHNNGIPSMQNPFKIPLNAK
;
A
#
# COMPACT_ATOMS: atom_id res chain seq x y z
N MET A 1 33.56 84.14 -20.58
CA MET A 1 32.90 83.10 -21.38
C MET A 1 32.73 81.90 -20.46
N GLU A 2 31.51 81.76 -19.97
CA GLU A 2 31.15 80.98 -18.79
C GLU A 2 31.29 79.46 -18.98
N ILE A 3 31.78 78.83 -17.92
CA ILE A 3 31.92 77.40 -17.67
C ILE A 3 30.56 76.69 -17.72
N ARG A 4 30.45 75.51 -18.37
CA ARG A 4 29.67 74.34 -17.88
C ARG A 4 30.18 73.02 -18.48
N ARG A 5 31.04 72.29 -17.76
CA ARG A 5 31.24 70.84 -17.97
C ARG A 5 30.21 70.10 -17.11
N ARG A 6 29.25 69.42 -17.75
CA ARG A 6 28.31 68.53 -17.05
C ARG A 6 28.97 67.17 -16.85
N LEU A 7 29.23 66.81 -15.60
CA LEU A 7 29.64 65.46 -15.20
C LEU A 7 28.37 64.61 -15.02
N LEU A 8 28.16 63.63 -15.90
CA LEU A 8 27.05 62.68 -15.80
C LEU A 8 27.52 61.48 -14.96
N LEU A 9 27.10 61.40 -13.70
CA LEU A 9 27.32 60.24 -12.84
C LEU A 9 26.30 59.15 -13.17
N LEU A 10 26.75 58.08 -13.84
CA LEU A 10 25.98 56.86 -14.02
C LEU A 10 26.04 56.04 -12.72
N PHE A 11 24.95 56.05 -11.95
CA PHE A 11 24.73 55.11 -10.85
C PHE A 11 24.46 53.72 -11.44
N PHE A 12 25.48 52.86 -11.51
CA PHE A 12 25.30 51.43 -11.71
C PHE A 12 24.80 50.82 -10.40
N SER A 13 23.49 50.83 -10.16
CA SER A 13 22.89 50.03 -9.10
C SER A 13 22.98 48.56 -9.54
N ALA A 14 24.00 47.85 -9.07
CA ALA A 14 24.10 46.41 -9.21
C ALA A 14 22.90 45.78 -8.46
N VAL A 15 21.84 45.47 -9.20
CA VAL A 15 20.77 44.60 -8.72
C VAL A 15 21.39 43.22 -8.60
N PHE A 16 21.87 42.87 -7.40
CA PHE A 16 22.19 41.49 -7.10
C PHE A 16 20.90 40.69 -7.27
N PRO A 17 20.80 39.73 -8.21
CA PRO A 17 19.70 38.79 -8.18
C PRO A 17 19.87 38.02 -6.88
N LYS A 18 19.01 38.31 -5.88
CA LYS A 18 18.79 37.39 -4.78
C LYS A 18 18.27 36.12 -5.44
N THR A 19 19.15 35.15 -5.67
CA THR A 19 18.73 33.79 -5.96
C THR A 19 17.83 33.41 -4.80
N LEU A 20 16.52 33.34 -5.05
CA LEU A 20 15.56 32.84 -4.09
C LEU A 20 15.92 31.37 -3.87
N SER A 21 16.81 31.11 -2.91
CA SER A 21 17.06 29.76 -2.45
C SER A 21 15.76 29.31 -1.81
N GLN A 22 14.99 28.51 -2.54
CA GLN A 22 13.76 27.92 -2.02
C GLN A 22 14.12 27.17 -0.73
N SER A 23 13.44 27.47 0.37
CA SER A 23 13.61 26.73 1.61
C SER A 23 13.34 25.25 1.32
N PRO A 24 14.21 24.32 1.79
CA PRO A 24 13.99 22.89 1.58
C PRO A 24 12.60 22.48 2.09
N THR A 25 11.84 21.80 1.25
CA THR A 25 10.49 21.30 1.57
C THR A 25 10.35 19.86 1.08
N TYR A 26 9.39 19.13 1.63
CA TYR A 26 9.16 17.73 1.28
C TYR A 26 7.66 17.43 1.13
N LEU A 27 7.36 16.38 0.39
CA LEU A 27 6.02 15.82 0.25
C LEU A 27 6.07 14.30 0.44
N VAL A 28 5.22 13.79 1.33
CA VAL A 28 5.01 12.36 1.55
C VAL A 28 3.61 11.99 1.07
N THR A 29 3.53 11.09 0.10
CA THR A 29 2.27 10.54 -0.42
C THR A 29 2.17 9.07 -0.04
N ALA A 30 1.09 8.70 0.65
CA ALA A 30 0.84 7.35 1.12
C ALA A 30 -0.64 6.98 0.91
N PRO A 31 -1.00 5.69 0.93
CA PRO A 31 -2.40 5.29 0.91
C PRO A 31 -3.13 5.79 2.15
N ARG A 32 -4.46 5.90 2.08
CA ARG A 32 -5.27 6.33 3.23
C ARG A 32 -5.20 5.36 4.41
N PHE A 33 -5.11 4.06 4.13
CA PHE A 33 -5.02 2.97 5.09
C PHE A 33 -4.10 1.89 4.52
N LEU A 34 -3.49 1.09 5.38
CA LEU A 34 -2.63 -0.02 4.99
C LEU A 34 -3.41 -1.33 5.03
N ARG A 35 -3.31 -2.15 3.99
CA ARG A 35 -3.87 -3.50 4.04
C ARG A 35 -2.83 -4.46 4.60
N LEU A 36 -3.24 -5.28 5.57
CA LEU A 36 -2.37 -6.34 6.05
C LEU A 36 -2.01 -7.28 4.91
N ASP A 37 -0.77 -7.74 4.90
CA ASP A 37 -0.23 -8.66 3.88
C ASP A 37 -0.18 -8.09 2.45
N ALA A 38 -0.43 -6.78 2.26
CA ALA A 38 -0.27 -6.10 0.99
C ALA A 38 1.02 -5.26 0.99
N VAL A 39 1.70 -5.23 -0.15
CA VAL A 39 2.85 -4.34 -0.35
C VAL A 39 2.34 -2.98 -0.80
N GLU A 40 2.27 -2.04 0.14
CA GLU A 40 1.82 -0.68 -0.09
C GLU A 40 3.01 0.23 -0.48
N THR A 41 2.73 1.34 -1.16
CA THR A 41 3.79 2.24 -1.67
C THR A 41 3.69 3.61 -0.99
N VAL A 42 4.81 4.10 -0.47
CA VAL A 42 4.94 5.45 0.09
C VAL A 42 5.93 6.23 -0.76
N LEU A 43 5.47 7.30 -1.41
CA LEU A 43 6.30 8.16 -2.23
C LEU A 43 6.82 9.34 -1.39
N VAL A 44 8.12 9.59 -1.46
CA VAL A 44 8.77 10.75 -0.87
C VAL A 44 9.36 11.61 -1.99
N GLN A 45 9.10 12.91 -1.94
CA GLN A 45 9.62 13.90 -2.88
C GLN A 45 10.25 15.05 -2.09
N LEU A 46 11.43 15.50 -2.50
CA LEU A 46 12.15 16.60 -1.88
C LEU A 46 12.31 17.78 -2.86
N PHE A 47 12.20 19.00 -2.35
CA PHE A 47 12.30 20.23 -3.13
C PHE A 47 13.31 21.18 -2.48
N GLY A 48 14.16 21.82 -3.28
CA GLY A 48 15.19 22.75 -2.78
C GLY A 48 16.44 22.07 -2.19
N TYR A 49 16.62 20.76 -2.38
CA TYR A 49 17.81 20.03 -1.98
C TYR A 49 18.83 19.97 -3.12
N THR A 50 20.13 19.98 -2.77
CA THR A 50 21.24 20.02 -3.74
C THR A 50 22.25 18.88 -3.58
N GLY A 51 22.29 18.24 -2.40
CA GLY A 51 23.11 17.06 -2.12
C GLY A 51 22.28 15.78 -2.13
N GLU A 52 22.93 14.63 -2.00
CA GLU A 52 22.23 13.37 -1.76
C GLU A 52 21.64 13.36 -0.33
N VAL A 53 20.43 12.82 -0.20
CA VAL A 53 19.69 12.74 1.07
C VAL A 53 19.21 11.32 1.29
N GLU A 54 19.57 10.74 2.44
CA GLU A 54 18.96 9.49 2.89
C GLU A 54 17.71 9.78 3.72
N VAL A 55 16.62 9.09 3.38
CA VAL A 55 15.33 9.18 4.08
C VAL A 55 14.88 7.78 4.45
N TYR A 56 14.44 7.59 5.70
CA TYR A 56 13.95 6.34 6.23
C TYR A 56 12.43 6.39 6.33
N VAL A 57 11.76 5.40 5.77
CA VAL A 57 10.31 5.18 5.92
C VAL A 57 10.11 3.97 6.81
N THR A 58 9.51 4.16 7.98
CA THR A 58 9.38 3.12 9.01
C THR A 58 7.93 2.95 9.43
N LEU A 59 7.45 1.71 9.54
CA LEU A 59 6.18 1.37 10.17
C LEU A 59 6.43 0.80 11.57
N LYS A 60 5.76 1.34 12.59
CA LYS A 60 5.88 0.90 13.99
C LYS A 60 4.53 0.70 14.66
N SER A 61 4.50 -0.11 15.72
CA SER A 61 3.30 -0.30 16.56
C SER A 61 2.98 0.92 17.43
N SER A 62 4.00 1.65 17.89
CA SER A 62 3.82 2.86 18.71
C SER A 62 5.05 3.77 18.67
N MET A 63 4.99 4.93 19.33
CA MET A 63 6.13 5.85 19.49
C MET A 63 7.11 5.40 20.58
N ALA A 64 6.82 4.34 21.33
CA ALA A 64 7.67 3.88 22.42
C ALA A 64 9.01 3.34 21.89
N LEU A 65 10.06 3.44 22.71
CA LEU A 65 11.42 3.01 22.34
C LEU A 65 11.49 1.51 22.00
N ASN A 66 10.68 0.70 22.68
CA ASN A 66 10.57 -0.76 22.51
C ASN A 66 9.41 -1.17 21.59
N SER A 67 8.92 -0.27 20.73
CA SER A 67 7.87 -0.57 19.76
C SER A 67 8.31 -1.61 18.73
N VAL A 68 7.34 -2.40 18.27
CA VAL A 68 7.55 -3.36 17.17
C VAL A 68 7.73 -2.56 15.88
N ARG A 69 8.76 -2.89 15.10
CA ARG A 69 9.03 -2.31 13.79
C ARG A 69 8.58 -3.30 12.72
N TYR A 70 7.57 -2.93 11.94
CA TYR A 70 6.98 -3.79 10.90
C TYR A 70 7.73 -3.72 9.57
N THR A 71 8.20 -2.52 9.20
CA THR A 71 9.04 -2.30 8.01
C THR A 71 9.98 -1.13 8.28
N GLU A 72 11.16 -1.17 7.69
CA GLU A 72 12.06 -0.03 7.55
C GLU A 72 12.69 -0.07 6.16
N GLU A 73 12.45 0.99 5.38
CA GLU A 73 12.98 1.15 4.04
C GLU A 73 13.85 2.40 3.99
N LYS A 74 15.05 2.27 3.40
CA LYS A 74 15.96 3.39 3.19
C LYS A 74 15.86 3.87 1.74
N LEU A 75 15.50 5.13 1.57
CA LEU A 75 15.46 5.82 0.28
C LEU A 75 16.67 6.73 0.14
N THR A 76 17.35 6.66 -1.00
CA THR A 76 18.40 7.60 -1.38
C THR A 76 17.83 8.54 -2.44
N LEU A 77 17.71 9.83 -2.13
CA LEU A 77 17.16 10.86 -3.03
C LEU A 77 18.28 11.79 -3.48
N ASN A 78 18.44 11.94 -4.79
CA ASN A 78 19.51 12.72 -5.40
C ASN A 78 19.10 13.22 -6.80
N GLN A 79 20.01 13.89 -7.49
CA GLN A 79 19.75 14.43 -8.82
C GLN A 79 19.33 13.36 -9.84
N ASN A 80 19.82 12.11 -9.73
CA ASN A 80 19.54 11.05 -10.71
C ASN A 80 18.08 10.58 -10.67
N ASN A 81 17.44 10.63 -9.48
CA ASN A 81 16.02 10.31 -9.33
C ASN A 81 15.14 11.56 -9.16
N ASN A 82 15.66 12.73 -9.55
CA ASN A 82 14.98 14.02 -9.42
C ASN A 82 14.45 14.27 -8.00
N TYR A 83 15.17 13.78 -6.99
CA TYR A 83 14.76 13.85 -5.59
C TYR A 83 13.41 13.19 -5.29
N GLN A 84 13.09 12.09 -5.96
CA GLN A 84 11.87 11.31 -5.75
C GLN A 84 12.18 9.82 -5.64
N ALA A 85 11.65 9.17 -4.60
CA ALA A 85 11.83 7.75 -4.38
C ALA A 85 10.62 7.16 -3.66
N ALA A 86 10.35 5.88 -3.85
CA ALA A 86 9.22 5.20 -3.26
C ALA A 86 9.67 4.02 -2.38
N ALA A 87 9.18 3.99 -1.14
CA ALA A 87 9.34 2.87 -0.24
C ALA A 87 8.21 1.85 -0.43
N LYS A 88 8.55 0.57 -0.33
CA LYS A 88 7.59 -0.53 -0.30
C LYS A 88 7.40 -0.96 1.15
N VAL A 89 6.20 -0.75 1.70
CA VAL A 89 5.91 -0.99 3.10
C VAL A 89 4.87 -2.09 3.25
N GLN A 90 5.01 -2.95 4.25
CA GLN A 90 4.10 -4.07 4.47
C GLN A 90 3.96 -4.36 5.97
N VAL A 91 2.74 -4.69 6.39
CA VAL A 91 2.48 -5.20 7.73
C VAL A 91 2.04 -6.65 7.60
N ILE A 92 2.88 -7.58 8.06
CA ILE A 92 2.55 -9.00 8.03
C ILE A 92 1.59 -9.31 9.19
N PRO A 93 0.45 -9.99 8.96
CA PRO A 93 -0.56 -10.24 9.99
C PRO A 93 -0.03 -10.91 11.25
N LYS A 94 0.96 -11.79 11.13
CA LYS A 94 1.56 -12.55 12.24
C LYS A 94 2.36 -11.68 13.22
N ASP A 95 2.89 -10.56 12.72
CA ASP A 95 3.77 -9.67 13.47
C ASP A 95 2.98 -8.54 14.13
N LEU A 96 1.75 -8.30 13.67
CA LEU A 96 0.84 -7.27 14.22
C LEU A 96 0.52 -7.55 15.69
N VAL A 97 0.70 -6.54 16.54
CA VAL A 97 0.31 -6.64 17.95
C VAL A 97 -1.21 -6.86 18.05
N LYS A 98 -1.61 -7.82 18.87
CA LYS A 98 -3.00 -8.26 18.96
C LYS A 98 -3.90 -7.13 19.45
N GLY A 99 -4.90 -6.79 18.64
CA GLY A 99 -5.87 -5.73 18.94
C GLY A 99 -5.54 -4.40 18.27
N ASP A 100 -4.36 -4.25 17.65
CA ASP A 100 -4.01 -3.04 16.92
C ASP A 100 -4.94 -2.86 15.72
N THR A 101 -5.39 -1.62 15.58
CA THR A 101 -6.22 -1.12 14.47
C THR A 101 -5.48 -0.09 13.62
N HIS A 102 -4.30 0.34 14.07
CA HIS A 102 -3.50 1.38 13.45
C HIS A 102 -2.01 1.06 13.60
N VAL A 103 -1.18 1.60 12.71
CA VAL A 103 0.28 1.66 12.86
C VAL A 103 0.75 3.11 12.74
N ILE A 104 1.95 3.40 13.23
CA ILE A 104 2.60 4.69 13.02
C ILE A 104 3.57 4.58 11.85
N MET A 105 3.35 5.38 10.82
CA MET A 105 4.32 5.61 9.75
C MET A 105 5.19 6.80 10.12
N LEU A 106 6.51 6.62 10.08
CA LEU A 106 7.51 7.67 10.28
C LEU A 106 8.30 7.86 8.99
N VAL A 107 8.54 9.11 8.60
CA VAL A 107 9.44 9.47 7.51
C VAL A 107 10.50 10.43 8.05
N GLN A 108 11.75 9.99 8.09
CA GLN A 108 12.83 10.69 8.81
C GLN A 108 14.07 10.84 7.94
N GLY A 109 14.70 12.01 7.99
CA GLY A 109 15.94 12.32 7.27
C GLY A 109 16.41 13.74 7.56
N PRO A 110 17.51 14.20 6.94
CA PRO A 110 17.99 15.58 7.10
C PRO A 110 16.92 16.62 6.74
N GLY A 111 16.43 17.36 7.74
CA GLY A 111 15.36 18.35 7.58
C GLY A 111 13.96 17.76 7.40
N ILE A 112 13.79 16.45 7.62
CA ILE A 112 12.54 15.72 7.41
C ILE A 112 12.19 14.95 8.69
N ASN A 113 10.99 15.20 9.21
CA ASN A 113 10.45 14.45 10.35
C ASN A 113 8.93 14.51 10.27
N ASP A 114 8.35 13.54 9.57
CA ASP A 114 6.91 13.40 9.40
C ASP A 114 6.43 12.13 10.09
N PHE A 115 5.24 12.18 10.67
CA PHE A 115 4.59 11.01 11.24
C PHE A 115 3.10 11.00 10.93
N ARG A 116 2.56 9.80 10.74
CA ARG A 116 1.13 9.61 10.50
C ARG A 116 0.63 8.34 11.16
N LEU A 117 -0.51 8.45 11.83
CA LEU A 117 -1.28 7.29 12.25
C LEU A 117 -2.05 6.73 11.04
N MET A 118 -1.81 5.47 10.73
CA MET A 118 -2.34 4.79 9.54
C MET A 118 -3.29 3.68 9.96
N ASP A 119 -4.56 3.78 9.57
CA ASP A 119 -5.55 2.73 9.81
C ASP A 119 -5.14 1.44 9.10
N ILE A 120 -5.46 0.30 9.71
CA ILE A 120 -5.20 -1.03 9.16
C ILE A 120 -6.49 -1.63 8.64
N SER A 121 -6.49 -2.07 7.38
CA SER A 121 -7.52 -2.92 6.81
C SER A 121 -7.09 -4.38 6.84
N ARG A 122 -7.99 -5.25 7.33
CA ARG A 122 -7.84 -6.71 7.25
C ARG A 122 -8.40 -7.29 5.94
N SER A 123 -9.03 -6.45 5.12
CA SER A 123 -9.51 -6.84 3.79
C SER A 123 -8.33 -6.79 2.81
N ASN A 124 -7.80 -7.96 2.44
CA ASN A 124 -6.74 -8.12 1.46
C ASN A 124 -7.19 -9.04 0.30
N GLY A 125 -7.05 -8.52 -0.91
CA GLY A 125 -7.22 -9.28 -2.14
C GLY A 125 -8.69 -9.56 -2.48
N PHE A 126 -8.90 -10.52 -3.37
CA PHE A 126 -10.17 -10.75 -4.04
C PHE A 126 -10.46 -12.25 -4.12
N MET A 127 -11.73 -12.62 -4.02
CA MET A 127 -12.22 -13.98 -4.27
C MET A 127 -13.37 -13.93 -5.25
N VAL A 128 -13.25 -14.66 -6.36
CA VAL A 128 -14.31 -14.80 -7.36
C VAL A 128 -14.70 -16.25 -7.46
N ILE A 129 -15.96 -16.55 -7.13
CA ILE A 129 -16.52 -17.91 -7.21
C ILE A 129 -17.07 -18.12 -8.61
N GLN A 130 -16.66 -19.20 -9.26
CA GLN A 130 -17.19 -19.61 -10.56
C GLN A 130 -17.76 -21.01 -10.47
N THR A 131 -19.05 -21.14 -10.77
CA THR A 131 -19.72 -22.41 -11.00
C THR A 131 -19.65 -22.80 -12.49
N ASP A 132 -19.86 -24.08 -12.79
CA ASP A 132 -19.94 -24.54 -14.18
C ASP A 132 -21.21 -24.04 -14.92
N LYS A 133 -22.29 -23.75 -14.18
CA LYS A 133 -23.51 -23.14 -14.72
C LYS A 133 -24.31 -22.42 -13.62
N PRO A 134 -25.27 -21.54 -13.96
CA PRO A 134 -26.02 -20.77 -12.97
C PRO A 134 -27.24 -21.49 -12.39
N LEU A 135 -27.75 -22.54 -13.03
CA LEU A 135 -28.98 -23.24 -12.63
C LEU A 135 -28.77 -24.76 -12.59
N TYR A 136 -29.25 -25.38 -11.52
CA TYR A 136 -29.17 -26.82 -11.29
C TYR A 136 -30.56 -27.40 -10.99
N THR A 137 -30.77 -28.64 -11.41
CA THR A 137 -31.91 -29.45 -11.01
C THR A 137 -31.49 -30.44 -9.90
N PRO A 138 -32.45 -31.06 -9.19
CA PRO A 138 -32.13 -32.13 -8.24
C PRO A 138 -31.22 -33.21 -8.84
N GLU A 139 -30.40 -33.81 -7.98
CA GLU A 139 -29.39 -34.83 -8.29
C GLU A 139 -28.22 -34.40 -9.16
N GLN A 140 -28.23 -33.18 -9.72
CA GLN A 140 -27.09 -32.65 -10.44
C GLN A 140 -25.91 -32.35 -9.51
N SER A 141 -24.71 -32.40 -10.08
CA SER A 141 -23.48 -32.08 -9.39
C SER A 141 -23.01 -30.66 -9.76
N VAL A 142 -22.79 -29.83 -8.75
CA VAL A 142 -22.23 -28.49 -8.86
C VAL A 142 -20.71 -28.60 -8.87
N LYS A 143 -20.07 -28.07 -9.92
CA LYS A 143 -18.62 -27.90 -9.95
C LYS A 143 -18.28 -26.45 -9.67
N VAL A 144 -17.38 -26.23 -8.72
CA VAL A 144 -16.95 -24.88 -8.33
C VAL A 144 -15.43 -24.78 -8.39
N ARG A 145 -14.95 -23.65 -8.91
CA ARG A 145 -13.59 -23.16 -8.73
C ARG A 145 -13.62 -21.74 -8.20
N VAL A 146 -12.58 -21.34 -7.49
CA VAL A 146 -12.44 -20.00 -6.93
C VAL A 146 -11.16 -19.38 -7.47
N TYR A 147 -11.23 -18.14 -7.96
CA TYR A 147 -10.04 -17.34 -8.21
C TYR A 147 -9.69 -16.57 -6.93
N SER A 148 -8.56 -16.89 -6.32
CA SER A 148 -8.09 -16.28 -5.08
C SER A 148 -6.86 -15.42 -5.37
N LEU A 149 -7.06 -14.11 -5.36
CA LEU A 149 -6.03 -13.12 -5.68
C LEU A 149 -5.67 -12.31 -4.44
N ASN A 150 -4.40 -11.91 -4.31
CA ASN A 150 -3.95 -10.96 -3.31
C ASN A 150 -4.16 -9.51 -3.79
N GLN A 151 -3.69 -8.52 -3.02
CA GLN A 151 -3.86 -7.11 -3.36
C GLN A 151 -3.13 -6.69 -4.64
N GLU A 152 -2.04 -7.37 -4.99
CA GLU A 152 -1.26 -7.17 -6.21
C GLU A 152 -1.82 -7.95 -7.43
N LEU A 153 -3.02 -8.54 -7.29
CA LEU A 153 -3.69 -9.35 -8.32
C LEU A 153 -2.88 -10.59 -8.74
N ARG A 154 -2.09 -11.14 -7.82
CA ARG A 154 -1.35 -12.40 -7.97
C ARG A 154 -2.04 -13.53 -7.21
N PRO A 155 -1.76 -14.81 -7.52
CA PRO A 155 -2.22 -15.94 -6.72
C PRO A 155 -1.97 -15.72 -5.22
N ALA A 156 -3.04 -15.79 -4.43
CA ALA A 156 -2.95 -15.45 -3.01
C ALA A 156 -2.32 -16.54 -2.14
N ASN A 157 -2.22 -17.78 -2.63
CA ASN A 157 -1.62 -18.94 -1.94
C ASN A 157 -2.10 -19.09 -0.48
N ARG A 158 -3.40 -18.93 -0.25
CA ARG A 158 -4.06 -19.02 1.06
C ARG A 158 -5.14 -20.09 1.03
N LYS A 159 -5.39 -20.72 2.19
CA LYS A 159 -6.50 -21.67 2.36
C LYS A 159 -7.82 -20.98 2.04
N VAL A 160 -8.64 -21.60 1.20
CA VAL A 160 -9.97 -21.12 0.84
C VAL A 160 -11.00 -22.10 1.40
N PHE A 161 -11.96 -21.59 2.17
CA PHE A 161 -13.09 -22.36 2.65
C PHE A 161 -14.34 -21.94 1.89
N LEU A 162 -14.95 -22.90 1.18
CA LEU A 162 -16.22 -22.71 0.48
C LEU A 162 -17.36 -23.27 1.34
N THR A 163 -18.34 -22.44 1.67
CA THR A 163 -19.53 -22.86 2.43
C THR A 163 -20.74 -22.89 1.51
N PHE A 164 -21.39 -24.06 1.44
CA PHE A 164 -22.68 -24.21 0.77
C PHE A 164 -23.80 -23.85 1.74
N LYS A 165 -24.76 -23.09 1.25
CA LYS A 165 -25.96 -22.71 2.00
C LYS A 165 -27.20 -23.06 1.21
N ASP A 166 -28.26 -23.40 1.91
CA ASP A 166 -29.60 -23.56 1.33
C ASP A 166 -30.28 -22.20 1.10
N PRO A 167 -31.48 -22.16 0.49
CA PRO A 167 -32.22 -20.92 0.27
C PRO A 167 -32.60 -20.15 1.55
N ASP A 168 -32.72 -20.85 2.68
CA ASP A 168 -33.01 -20.24 3.99
C ASP A 168 -31.74 -19.66 4.65
N GLY A 169 -30.56 -19.93 4.07
CA GLY A 169 -29.27 -19.40 4.50
C GLY A 169 -28.53 -20.29 5.50
N GLU A 170 -29.08 -21.47 5.79
CA GLU A 170 -28.49 -22.46 6.68
C GLU A 170 -27.30 -23.14 6.00
N LYS A 171 -26.27 -23.46 6.80
CA LYS A 171 -25.04 -24.07 6.28
C LYS A 171 -25.26 -25.56 6.05
N VAL A 172 -25.09 -26.00 4.81
CA VAL A 172 -25.27 -27.40 4.41
C VAL A 172 -23.93 -28.15 4.39
N ASP A 173 -22.86 -27.51 3.91
CA ASP A 173 -21.54 -28.12 3.80
C ASP A 173 -20.42 -27.07 3.83
N ILE A 174 -19.20 -27.47 4.23
CA ILE A 174 -17.99 -26.64 4.22
C ILE A 174 -16.83 -27.45 3.66
N LEU A 175 -16.22 -26.95 2.59
CA LEU A 175 -15.09 -27.58 1.93
C LEU A 175 -13.86 -26.67 1.98
N GLU A 176 -12.72 -27.22 2.39
CA GLU A 176 -11.42 -26.59 2.16
C GLU A 176 -10.98 -26.87 0.72
N LEU A 177 -10.83 -25.82 -0.08
CA LEU A 177 -10.31 -25.93 -1.44
C LEU A 177 -8.79 -25.82 -1.42
N ILE A 178 -8.13 -26.79 -2.04
CA ILE A 178 -6.67 -26.84 -2.12
C ILE A 178 -6.22 -26.03 -3.34
N ASP A 179 -5.39 -25.02 -3.10
CA ASP A 179 -4.69 -24.27 -4.15
C ASP A 179 -3.35 -24.96 -4.45
N HIS A 180 -3.14 -25.33 -5.71
CA HIS A 180 -1.87 -25.89 -6.17
C HIS A 180 -0.89 -24.78 -6.61
N ASN A 181 -0.87 -23.68 -5.85
CA ASN A 181 -0.08 -22.47 -6.10
C ASN A 181 -0.35 -21.80 -7.46
N ASN A 182 -1.57 -21.91 -7.97
CA ASN A 182 -1.98 -21.25 -9.22
C ASN A 182 -3.06 -20.18 -9.00
N GLY A 183 -3.55 -20.02 -7.76
CA GLY A 183 -4.58 -19.04 -7.43
C GLY A 183 -5.97 -19.46 -7.88
N ILE A 184 -6.15 -20.71 -8.32
CA ILE A 184 -7.41 -21.28 -8.79
C ILE A 184 -7.74 -22.58 -8.02
N PRO A 185 -7.92 -22.50 -6.68
CA PRO A 185 -8.39 -23.65 -5.90
C PRO A 185 -9.73 -24.16 -6.45
N SER A 186 -9.81 -25.48 -6.64
CA SER A 186 -10.95 -26.16 -7.27
C SER A 186 -11.45 -27.31 -6.41
N MET A 187 -12.74 -27.60 -6.49
CA MET A 187 -13.33 -28.76 -5.80
C MET A 187 -12.77 -30.06 -6.37
N GLN A 188 -12.34 -30.95 -5.48
CA GLN A 188 -11.93 -32.32 -5.86
C GLN A 188 -13.16 -33.21 -6.10
N ASN A 189 -14.16 -33.10 -5.23
CA ASN A 189 -15.44 -33.81 -5.33
C ASN A 189 -16.56 -32.78 -5.56
N PRO A 190 -17.37 -32.91 -6.63
CA PRO A 190 -18.51 -32.03 -6.86
C PRO A 190 -19.57 -32.09 -5.76
N PHE A 191 -20.26 -30.98 -5.50
CA PHE A 191 -21.36 -30.93 -4.53
C PHE A 191 -22.64 -31.48 -5.18
N LYS A 192 -23.25 -32.51 -4.58
CA LYS A 192 -24.45 -33.16 -5.13
C LYS A 192 -25.71 -32.51 -4.57
N ILE A 193 -26.58 -31.99 -5.46
CA ILE A 193 -27.89 -31.47 -5.06
C ILE A 193 -28.77 -32.65 -4.59
N PRO A 194 -29.38 -32.58 -3.38
CA PRO A 194 -30.29 -33.61 -2.90
C PRO A 194 -31.52 -33.78 -3.81
N LEU A 195 -32.10 -34.99 -3.83
CA LEU A 195 -33.35 -35.25 -4.56
C LEU A 195 -34.50 -34.36 -4.05
N ASN A 196 -34.59 -34.22 -2.72
CA ASN A 196 -35.57 -33.39 -2.03
C ASN A 196 -34.89 -32.12 -1.50
N ALA A 197 -34.31 -31.31 -2.40
CA ALA A 197 -33.88 -29.97 -2.05
C ALA A 197 -35.13 -29.11 -1.79
N LYS A 198 -35.20 -28.48 -0.61
CA LYS A 198 -36.25 -27.51 -0.27
C LYS A 198 -35.83 -26.11 -0.68
#